data_AF-A0A6A6XPW3-F1
#
_entry.id   AF-A0A6A6XPW3-F1
#
_cell.length_a   1.000
_cell.length_b   1.000
_cell.length_c   1.000
_cell.angle_alpha   90.00
_cell.angle_beta   90.00
_cell.angle_gamma   90.00
#
_symmetry.space_group_name_H-M   'P 1'
#
loop_
_entity.id
_entity.type
_entity.pdbx_description
1 polymer ?
#
loop_
_entity_poly.entity_id
_entity_poly.type
_entity_poly.pdbx_seq_one_letter_code
_entity_poly.pdbx_strand_id
1 'polypeptide(L)'
;MIAVNLLARGKLKHHCLTFGDVLVASSSDPELRVQGECMVNAGDSVRRSTTHTCHKHCKSKDESKTGDEVGHCQNCKKWNNHNRLSNLPQPTIATKFKKSLISNLGNTALTQMCLLMFCSFVLLGASLFIAVMVGVEYKYEQEDCKKFPSSSADCHLSPTSHLNKISGGWGGFNQSLTLASLSPDKLSSEMMSFAISNGAQFIYSLLYLMMIYNITLCSQEKSWGRLEHERKRLRCTIVRGESFSQDYLLQLPKKILFPIMAYSVLAHWMLGEALQTQEAIWLEHTEDCHIEHSKYIITYAAYPLWAATFLILLMTGVCWWAYTYKREGFIPQMFGSIRTLCAATSSLDDFPAAGVQWGDLGMNKQFRHAGLSAENAEKIVPNELYAGIGSHTRSRTKNR
;
A
#
# COMPACT_ATOMS: atom_id res chain seq x y z
N MET A 1 -7.91 -24.04 -9.66
CA MET A 1 -8.40 -23.05 -10.65
C MET A 1 -7.50 -22.90 -11.87
N ILE A 2 -6.23 -22.49 -11.74
CA ILE A 2 -5.32 -22.33 -12.89
C ILE A 2 -5.05 -23.65 -13.63
N ALA A 3 -4.73 -24.73 -12.90
CA ALA A 3 -4.60 -26.07 -13.48
C ALA A 3 -5.91 -26.57 -14.12
N VAL A 4 -7.06 -26.22 -13.53
CA VAL A 4 -8.40 -26.53 -14.05
C VAL A 4 -8.69 -25.74 -15.34
N ASN A 5 -8.22 -24.49 -15.47
CA ASN A 5 -8.29 -23.71 -16.72
C ASN A 5 -7.35 -24.28 -17.79
N LEU A 6 -6.12 -24.67 -17.42
CA LEU A 6 -5.17 -25.30 -18.33
C LEU A 6 -5.69 -26.64 -18.87
N LEU A 7 -6.32 -27.46 -18.03
CA LEU A 7 -6.97 -28.72 -18.44
C LEU A 7 -8.27 -28.50 -19.23
N ALA A 8 -8.85 -27.31 -19.15
CA ALA A 8 -10.03 -26.90 -19.91
C ALA A 8 -9.69 -26.09 -21.18
N ARG A 9 -8.41 -25.95 -21.55
CA ARG A 9 -8.00 -25.27 -22.78
C ARG A 9 -8.71 -25.88 -23.99
N GLY A 10 -9.27 -25.04 -24.85
CA GLY A 10 -10.02 -25.46 -26.04
C GLY A 10 -11.42 -26.01 -25.74
N LYS A 11 -11.90 -25.94 -24.49
CA LYS A 11 -13.28 -26.27 -24.12
C LYS A 11 -14.00 -25.00 -23.68
N LEU A 12 -15.02 -24.61 -24.43
CA LEU A 12 -15.88 -23.48 -24.08
C LEU A 12 -16.53 -23.73 -22.72
N LYS A 13 -16.22 -22.89 -21.73
CA LYS A 13 -16.73 -23.04 -20.37
C LYS A 13 -18.18 -22.58 -20.30
N HIS A 14 -19.10 -23.53 -20.22
CA HIS A 14 -20.53 -23.22 -20.12
C HIS A 14 -20.99 -22.82 -18.71
N HIS A 15 -20.23 -23.15 -17.67
CA HIS A 15 -20.53 -22.85 -16.26
C HIS A 15 -19.31 -22.20 -15.61
N CYS A 16 -19.27 -20.87 -15.66
CA CYS A 16 -18.29 -20.08 -14.92
C CYS A 16 -18.92 -19.66 -13.59
N LEU A 17 -18.19 -19.83 -12.48
CA LEU A 17 -18.58 -19.29 -11.19
C LEU A 17 -18.63 -17.78 -11.32
N THR A 18 -19.78 -17.15 -11.12
CA THR A 18 -19.86 -15.69 -11.13
C THR A 18 -19.01 -15.12 -10.00
N PHE A 19 -18.60 -13.86 -10.12
CA PHE A 19 -17.91 -13.18 -9.01
C PHE A 19 -18.75 -13.24 -7.72
N GLY A 20 -20.08 -13.15 -7.84
CA GLY A 20 -21.02 -13.39 -6.74
C GLY A 20 -20.90 -14.79 -6.13
N ASP A 21 -20.80 -15.85 -6.94
CA ASP A 21 -20.66 -17.24 -6.46
C ASP A 21 -19.35 -17.45 -5.70
N VAL A 22 -18.26 -16.81 -6.13
CA VAL A 22 -16.97 -16.84 -5.42
C VAL A 22 -17.06 -16.14 -4.07
N LEU A 23 -17.76 -14.99 -4.00
CA LEU A 23 -17.99 -14.28 -2.73
C LEU A 23 -18.86 -15.08 -1.77
N VAL A 24 -19.92 -15.73 -2.28
CA VAL A 24 -20.79 -16.61 -1.49
C VAL A 24 -20.00 -17.80 -0.95
N ALA A 25 -19.28 -18.53 -1.81
CA ALA A 25 -18.45 -19.66 -1.41
C ALA A 25 -17.41 -19.26 -0.35
N SER A 26 -16.73 -18.12 -0.54
CA SER A 26 -15.78 -17.57 0.43
C SER A 26 -16.43 -17.11 1.74
N SER A 27 -17.73 -16.81 1.75
CA SER A 27 -18.44 -16.35 2.95
C SER A 27 -19.09 -17.49 3.74
N SER A 28 -19.46 -18.56 3.04
CA SER A 28 -20.19 -19.71 3.59
C SER A 28 -19.25 -20.81 4.12
N ASP A 29 -18.05 -20.91 3.57
CA ASP A 29 -17.04 -21.89 3.98
C ASP A 29 -15.78 -21.15 4.50
N PRO A 30 -15.46 -21.25 5.80
CA PRO A 30 -14.28 -20.63 6.38
C PRO A 30 -12.95 -21.10 5.77
N GLU A 31 -12.89 -22.30 5.18
CA GLU A 31 -11.68 -22.83 4.53
C GLU A 31 -11.51 -22.29 3.10
N LEU A 32 -12.62 -21.98 2.42
CA LEU A 32 -12.62 -21.27 1.14
C LEU A 32 -12.56 -19.76 1.30
N ARG A 33 -12.66 -19.27 2.55
CA ARG A 33 -12.53 -17.87 2.88
C ARG A 33 -11.11 -17.43 2.60
N VAL A 34 -10.96 -16.66 1.54
CA VAL A 34 -9.68 -16.04 1.25
C VAL A 34 -9.45 -14.95 2.30
N GLN A 35 -8.72 -15.30 3.37
CA GLN A 35 -8.52 -14.43 4.53
C GLN A 35 -7.91 -13.10 4.10
N GLY A 36 -8.63 -11.99 4.31
CA GLY A 36 -8.12 -10.65 4.05
C GLY A 36 -8.10 -10.19 2.58
N GLU A 37 -8.58 -10.97 1.62
CA GLU A 37 -8.29 -10.68 0.20
C GLU A 37 -9.45 -10.02 -0.59
N CYS A 38 -10.66 -9.90 -0.07
CA CYS A 38 -11.76 -9.28 -0.82
C CYS A 38 -11.85 -7.77 -0.60
N MET A 39 -11.68 -6.97 -1.67
CA MET A 39 -11.86 -5.51 -1.61
C MET A 39 -13.33 -5.08 -1.62
N VAL A 40 -14.25 -6.05 -1.70
CA VAL A 40 -15.70 -5.88 -1.61
C VAL A 40 -16.17 -6.54 -0.31
N ASN A 41 -16.93 -5.83 0.52
CA ASN A 41 -17.47 -6.41 1.75
C ASN A 41 -18.43 -7.56 1.39
N ALA A 42 -18.18 -8.76 1.94
CA ALA A 42 -19.01 -9.94 1.73
C ALA A 42 -20.50 -9.75 2.12
N GLY A 43 -20.81 -8.68 2.88
CA GLY A 43 -22.17 -8.33 3.25
C GLY A 43 -23.01 -7.68 2.14
N ASP A 44 -22.39 -7.03 1.15
CA ASP A 44 -23.08 -6.03 0.31
C ASP A 44 -23.36 -6.50 -1.13
N SER A 45 -22.92 -7.70 -1.52
CA SER A 45 -22.87 -8.11 -2.94
C SER A 45 -23.52 -9.47 -3.25
N VAL A 46 -24.38 -9.97 -2.36
CA VAL A 46 -25.03 -11.28 -2.50
C VAL A 46 -26.53 -11.12 -2.37
N ARG A 47 -27.30 -11.66 -3.33
CA ARG A 47 -28.75 -11.87 -3.23
C ARG A 47 -29.05 -12.77 -2.05
N ARG A 48 -29.85 -12.26 -1.13
CA ARG A 48 -30.39 -13.01 0.00
C ARG A 48 -31.85 -13.29 -0.31
N SER A 49 -32.25 -14.57 -0.34
CA SER A 49 -33.68 -14.86 -0.17
C SER A 49 -33.99 -14.64 1.30
N THR A 50 -34.90 -13.71 1.57
CA THR A 50 -35.36 -13.45 2.93
C THR A 50 -36.77 -13.98 3.06
N THR A 51 -36.93 -15.03 3.86
CA THR A 51 -38.24 -15.53 4.26
C THR A 51 -38.62 -14.82 5.55
N HIS A 52 -39.72 -14.07 5.52
CA HIS A 52 -40.20 -13.30 6.66
C HIS A 52 -41.45 -13.97 7.24
N THR A 53 -41.47 -14.17 8.55
CA THR A 53 -42.59 -14.86 9.25
C THR A 53 -43.49 -13.92 10.04
N CYS A 54 -43.25 -12.60 10.04
CA CYS A 54 -44.10 -11.68 10.81
C CYS A 54 -45.39 -11.31 10.05
N HIS A 55 -46.53 -11.73 10.60
CA HIS A 55 -47.85 -11.47 10.04
C HIS A 55 -48.34 -10.02 10.17
N LYS A 56 -47.65 -9.18 10.96
CA LYS A 56 -48.15 -7.83 11.31
C LYS A 56 -47.77 -6.74 10.29
N HIS A 57 -46.61 -6.86 9.64
CA HIS A 57 -46.05 -5.76 8.82
C HIS A 57 -45.73 -6.16 7.37
N CYS A 58 -45.80 -7.44 7.01
CA CYS A 58 -45.56 -7.90 5.64
C CYS A 58 -46.87 -8.38 5.01
N LYS A 59 -47.31 -7.72 3.94
CA LYS A 59 -48.50 -8.11 3.15
C LYS A 59 -48.15 -8.95 1.91
N SER A 60 -46.88 -9.00 1.53
CA SER A 60 -46.39 -9.85 0.44
C SER A 60 -46.18 -11.28 0.93
N LYS A 61 -46.72 -12.26 0.18
CA LYS A 61 -46.44 -13.71 0.37
C LYS A 61 -45.24 -14.18 -0.47
N ASP A 62 -44.76 -13.36 -1.38
CA ASP A 62 -43.66 -13.71 -2.28
C ASP A 62 -42.32 -13.57 -1.55
N GLU A 63 -41.37 -14.47 -1.81
CA GLU A 63 -40.01 -14.31 -1.29
C GLU A 63 -39.31 -13.11 -1.96
N SER A 64 -38.49 -12.36 -1.21
CA SER A 64 -37.64 -11.32 -1.85
C SER A 64 -36.64 -11.99 -2.80
N LYS A 65 -36.80 -11.75 -4.11
CA LYS A 65 -35.94 -12.28 -5.18
C LYS A 65 -34.80 -11.36 -5.55
N THR A 66 -34.87 -10.08 -5.17
CA THR A 66 -33.94 -9.03 -5.60
C THR A 66 -32.76 -8.85 -4.65
N GLY A 67 -32.80 -9.39 -3.44
CA GLY A 67 -31.77 -9.19 -2.41
C GLY A 67 -31.85 -7.84 -1.71
N ASP A 68 -32.48 -6.86 -2.36
CA ASP A 68 -32.98 -5.66 -1.71
C ASP A 68 -34.23 -6.02 -0.92
N GLU A 69 -34.34 -5.55 0.34
CA GLU A 69 -35.55 -5.69 1.15
C GLU A 69 -36.74 -4.86 0.58
N VAL A 70 -36.62 -4.34 -0.64
CA VAL A 70 -37.61 -3.52 -1.34
C VAL A 70 -38.84 -4.39 -1.62
N GLY A 71 -39.93 -4.10 -0.91
CA GLY A 71 -41.18 -4.87 -0.94
C GLY A 71 -41.47 -5.68 0.33
N HIS A 72 -40.51 -5.77 1.25
CA HIS A 72 -40.66 -6.44 2.55
C HIS A 72 -40.34 -5.48 3.72
N CYS A 73 -40.77 -5.83 4.93
CA CYS A 73 -40.64 -4.96 6.09
C CYS A 73 -39.18 -4.91 6.61
N GLN A 74 -38.47 -3.80 6.35
CA GLN A 74 -37.10 -3.55 6.83
C GLN A 74 -36.99 -3.43 8.36
N ASN A 75 -38.12 -3.18 9.05
CA ASN A 75 -38.18 -2.99 10.50
C ASN A 75 -38.27 -4.31 11.29
N CYS A 76 -38.48 -5.45 10.62
CA CYS A 76 -38.66 -6.75 11.26
C CYS A 76 -37.40 -7.63 11.26
N LYS A 77 -36.22 -7.05 11.46
CA LYS A 77 -34.91 -7.75 11.38
C LYS A 77 -34.83 -9.05 12.20
N LYS A 78 -35.55 -9.16 13.33
CA LYS A 78 -35.56 -10.35 14.20
C LYS A 78 -36.34 -11.55 13.62
N TRP A 79 -37.28 -11.30 12.71
CA TRP A 79 -38.20 -12.31 12.15
C TRP A 79 -37.87 -12.68 10.69
N ASN A 80 -36.74 -12.20 10.20
CA ASN A 80 -36.20 -12.51 8.89
C ASN A 80 -35.28 -13.73 9.01
N ASN A 81 -35.59 -14.79 8.28
CA ASN A 81 -34.63 -15.85 8.00
C ASN A 81 -33.97 -15.56 6.66
N HIS A 82 -32.63 -15.50 6.64
CA HIS A 82 -31.86 -15.11 5.47
C HIS A 82 -31.15 -16.33 4.87
N ASN A 83 -31.57 -16.76 3.68
CA ASN A 83 -30.85 -17.74 2.89
C ASN A 83 -29.85 -17.02 1.96
N ARG A 84 -28.55 -17.23 2.23
CA ARG A 84 -27.44 -16.69 1.43
C ARG A 84 -27.07 -17.55 0.21
N LEU A 85 -27.63 -18.77 0.12
CA LEU A 85 -27.41 -19.75 -0.94
C LEU A 85 -28.68 -19.90 -1.80
N SER A 86 -29.40 -18.81 -2.06
CA SER A 86 -30.50 -18.87 -3.01
C SER A 86 -29.93 -19.28 -4.37
N ASN A 87 -30.45 -20.32 -5.02
CA ASN A 87 -30.08 -20.76 -6.39
C ASN A 87 -30.45 -19.73 -7.48
N LEU A 88 -30.58 -18.46 -7.11
CA LEU A 88 -30.89 -17.34 -7.97
C LEU A 88 -29.58 -16.75 -8.52
N PRO A 89 -29.57 -16.27 -9.78
CA PRO A 89 -28.41 -15.60 -10.34
C PRO A 89 -28.03 -14.39 -9.48
N GLN A 90 -26.76 -14.29 -9.09
CA GLN A 90 -26.24 -13.23 -8.24
C GLN A 90 -25.98 -11.97 -9.08
N PRO A 91 -26.72 -10.85 -8.89
CA PRO A 91 -26.42 -9.60 -9.54
C PRO A 91 -25.27 -8.92 -8.83
N THR A 92 -24.31 -8.45 -9.60
CA THR A 92 -23.34 -7.47 -9.14
C THR A 92 -23.86 -6.12 -9.62
N ILE A 93 -24.29 -5.25 -8.70
CA ILE A 93 -24.52 -3.85 -9.08
C ILE A 93 -23.13 -3.27 -9.37
N ALA A 94 -22.93 -2.72 -10.56
CA ALA A 94 -21.76 -1.91 -10.86
C ALA A 94 -21.84 -0.58 -10.09
N THR A 95 -21.73 -0.65 -8.77
CA THR A 95 -21.59 0.53 -7.92
C THR A 95 -20.12 0.72 -7.60
N LYS A 96 -19.68 1.98 -7.62
CA LYS A 96 -18.31 2.40 -7.31
C LYS A 96 -17.90 2.13 -5.83
N PHE A 97 -18.69 1.39 -5.06
CA PHE A 97 -18.49 1.19 -3.63
C PHE A 97 -17.45 0.11 -3.33
N LYS A 98 -16.17 0.44 -3.57
CA LYS A 98 -15.03 -0.24 -2.90
C LYS A 98 -14.91 0.22 -1.45
N LYS A 99 -16.01 0.24 -0.70
CA LYS A 99 -16.12 0.91 0.62
C LYS A 99 -15.10 0.38 1.64
N SER A 100 -14.86 -0.93 1.63
CA SER A 100 -13.90 -1.60 2.53
C SER A 100 -12.44 -1.23 2.22
N LEU A 101 -12.05 -1.29 0.94
CA LEU A 101 -10.71 -0.88 0.50
C LEU A 101 -10.47 0.62 0.64
N ILE A 102 -11.49 1.45 0.35
CA ILE A 102 -11.41 2.90 0.52
C ILE A 102 -11.29 3.25 2.00
N SER A 103 -12.00 2.55 2.89
CA SER A 103 -11.91 2.75 4.33
C SER A 103 -10.56 2.30 4.90
N ASN A 104 -10.07 1.11 4.53
CA ASN A 104 -8.80 0.59 5.03
C ASN A 104 -7.60 1.33 4.45
N LEU A 105 -7.55 1.51 3.12
CA LEU A 105 -6.48 2.26 2.48
C LEU A 105 -6.53 3.74 2.86
N GLY A 106 -7.73 4.31 2.99
CA GLY A 106 -7.90 5.69 3.45
C GLY A 106 -7.34 5.88 4.85
N ASN A 107 -7.59 4.96 5.78
CA ASN A 107 -7.11 5.08 7.14
C ASN A 107 -5.59 4.83 7.26
N THR A 108 -5.05 3.80 6.59
CA THR A 108 -3.60 3.53 6.61
C THR A 108 -2.81 4.60 5.87
N ALA A 109 -3.30 5.09 4.73
CA ALA A 109 -2.67 6.18 4.00
C ALA A 109 -2.71 7.48 4.80
N LEU A 110 -3.86 7.84 5.39
CA LEU A 110 -3.99 9.04 6.22
C LEU A 110 -3.07 8.99 7.43
N THR A 111 -3.04 7.85 8.14
CA THR A 111 -2.14 7.65 9.28
C THR A 111 -0.69 7.85 8.87
N GLN A 112 -0.27 7.24 7.75
CA GLN A 112 1.08 7.41 7.22
C GLN A 112 1.37 8.88 6.86
N MET A 113 0.44 9.61 6.24
CA MET A 113 0.63 11.02 5.93
C MET A 113 0.82 11.87 7.18
N CYS A 114 -0.02 11.67 8.20
CA CYS A 114 0.06 12.42 9.44
C CYS A 114 1.41 12.19 10.12
N LEU A 115 1.88 10.94 10.18
CA LEU A 115 3.18 10.61 10.74
C LEU A 115 4.33 11.17 9.90
N LEU A 116 4.30 11.03 8.58
CA LEU A 116 5.32 11.58 7.69
C LEU A 116 5.39 13.10 7.78
N MET A 117 4.25 13.77 7.82
CA MET A 117 4.16 15.22 7.98
C MET A 117 4.73 15.67 9.33
N PHE A 118 4.37 14.98 10.42
CA PHE A 118 4.95 15.23 11.74
C PHE A 118 6.47 15.05 11.73
N CYS A 119 6.99 13.92 11.25
CA CYS A 119 8.42 13.67 11.14
C CYS A 119 9.12 14.71 10.25
N SER A 120 8.48 15.13 9.16
CA SER A 120 9.01 16.18 8.27
C SER A 120 9.13 17.52 8.99
N PHE A 121 8.13 17.93 9.77
CA PHE A 121 8.18 19.16 10.54
C PHE A 121 9.25 19.13 11.63
N VAL A 122 9.39 18.01 12.34
CA VAL A 122 10.43 17.83 13.36
C VAL A 122 11.83 17.91 12.74
N LEU A 123 12.07 17.18 11.65
CA LEU A 123 13.37 17.18 10.96
C LEU A 123 13.68 18.54 10.31
N LEU A 124 12.68 19.20 9.74
CA LEU A 124 12.85 20.55 9.20
C LEU A 124 13.16 21.56 10.31
N GLY A 125 12.48 21.48 11.45
CA GLY A 125 12.77 22.32 12.61
C GLY A 125 14.18 22.12 13.13
N ALA A 126 14.62 20.86 13.30
CA ALA A 126 15.98 20.54 13.70
C ALA A 126 17.02 21.03 12.67
N SER A 127 16.76 20.83 11.38
CA SER A 127 17.64 21.30 10.30
C SER A 127 17.80 22.81 10.27
N LEU A 128 16.69 23.55 10.41
CA LEU A 128 16.71 25.01 10.46
C LEU A 128 17.43 25.52 11.71
N PHE A 129 17.20 24.88 12.86
CA PHE A 129 17.90 25.22 14.10
C PHE A 129 19.41 25.06 13.95
N ILE A 130 19.88 23.92 13.44
CA ILE A 130 21.31 23.68 13.17
C ILE A 130 21.84 24.67 12.14
N ALA A 131 21.11 24.96 11.06
CA ALA A 131 21.54 25.93 10.05
C ALA A 131 21.72 27.34 10.62
N VAL A 132 20.84 27.77 11.53
CA VAL A 132 20.97 29.06 12.22
C VAL A 132 22.18 29.06 13.14
N MET A 133 22.37 28.01 13.95
CA MET A 133 23.52 27.89 14.86
C MET A 133 24.85 27.93 14.09
N VAL A 134 24.97 27.12 13.03
CA VAL A 134 26.15 27.10 12.14
C VAL A 134 26.36 28.47 11.49
N GLY A 135 25.29 29.15 11.06
CA GLY A 135 25.39 30.48 10.44
C GLY A 135 25.86 31.57 11.40
N VAL A 136 25.43 31.53 12.67
CA VAL A 136 25.89 32.45 13.71
C VAL A 136 27.37 32.22 14.01
N GLU A 137 27.77 30.97 14.21
CA GLU A 137 29.17 30.60 14.48
C GLU A 137 30.09 31.02 13.33
N TYR A 138 29.71 30.70 12.09
CA TYR A 138 30.45 31.08 10.89
C TYR A 138 30.67 32.59 10.80
N LYS A 139 29.62 33.39 11.10
CA LYS A 139 29.71 34.84 11.06
C LYS A 139 30.61 35.39 12.16
N TYR A 140 30.53 34.82 13.37
CA TYR A 140 31.36 35.20 14.49
C TYR A 140 32.85 34.94 14.18
N GLU A 141 33.20 33.73 13.74
CA GLU A 141 34.58 33.39 13.34
C GLU A 141 35.08 34.26 12.18
N GLN A 142 34.23 34.56 11.19
CA GLN A 142 34.61 35.43 10.08
C GLN A 142 34.87 36.88 10.53
N GLU A 143 34.11 37.40 11.49
CA GLU A 143 34.35 38.73 12.07
C GLU A 143 35.62 38.76 12.91
N ASP A 144 35.92 37.69 13.63
CA ASP A 144 37.13 37.56 14.45
C ASP A 144 38.38 37.48 13.58
N CYS A 145 38.35 36.67 12.51
CA CYS A 145 39.44 36.58 11.52
C CYS A 145 39.72 37.91 10.80
N LYS A 146 38.70 38.77 10.63
CA LYS A 146 38.89 40.13 10.09
C LYS A 146 39.58 41.06 11.08
N LYS A 147 39.35 40.88 12.39
CA LYS A 147 39.95 41.70 13.45
C LYS A 147 41.35 41.22 13.83
N PHE A 148 41.58 39.91 13.82
CA PHE A 148 42.83 39.28 14.25
C PHE A 148 43.31 38.24 13.22
N PRO A 149 43.81 38.68 12.05
CA PRO A 149 44.17 37.79 10.93
C PRO A 149 45.33 36.83 11.24
N SER A 150 46.05 37.02 12.34
CA SER A 150 47.23 36.23 12.72
C SER A 150 47.05 35.38 13.98
N SER A 151 45.89 35.39 14.65
CA SER A 151 45.73 34.72 15.96
C SER A 151 45.15 33.30 15.91
N SER A 152 44.58 32.85 14.78
CA SER A 152 44.11 31.48 14.63
C SER A 152 44.52 30.87 13.30
N ALA A 153 45.03 29.63 13.34
CA ALA A 153 45.36 28.85 12.14
C ALA A 153 44.13 28.61 11.25
N ASP A 154 42.93 28.75 11.83
CA ASP A 154 41.64 28.55 11.19
C ASP A 154 41.27 29.65 10.19
N CYS A 155 41.81 30.86 10.33
CA CYS A 155 41.56 31.96 9.40
C CYS A 155 42.17 31.74 8.00
N HIS A 156 43.07 30.78 7.85
CA HIS A 156 43.67 30.39 6.57
C HIS A 156 42.96 29.21 5.89
N LEU A 157 41.93 28.64 6.51
CA LEU A 157 41.18 27.53 5.94
C LEU A 157 40.32 27.98 4.76
N SER A 158 40.13 27.06 3.80
CA SER A 158 39.15 27.28 2.73
C SER A 158 37.73 27.40 3.31
N PRO A 159 36.81 28.17 2.70
CA PRO A 159 35.43 28.30 3.19
C PRO A 159 34.73 26.95 3.38
N THR A 160 35.02 25.97 2.52
CA THR A 160 34.49 24.61 2.61
C THR A 160 35.05 23.82 3.80
N SER A 161 36.36 23.97 4.08
CA SER A 161 37.01 23.32 5.22
C SER A 161 36.51 23.92 6.54
N HIS A 162 36.33 25.24 6.55
CA HIS A 162 35.78 25.97 7.67
C HIS A 162 34.34 25.54 7.97
N LEU A 163 33.49 25.47 6.95
CA LEU A 163 32.12 24.98 7.10
C LEU A 163 32.07 23.55 7.63
N ASN A 164 32.89 22.64 7.09
CA ASN A 164 32.96 21.26 7.57
C ASN A 164 33.37 21.14 9.04
N LYS A 165 34.24 22.04 9.52
CA LYS A 165 34.65 22.08 10.92
C LYS A 165 33.48 22.45 11.86
N ILE A 166 32.67 23.43 11.47
CA ILE A 166 31.57 23.95 12.31
C ILE A 166 30.24 23.20 12.13
N SER A 167 30.05 22.51 11.01
CA SER A 167 28.82 21.79 10.69
C SER A 167 28.95 20.28 10.87
N GLY A 168 30.18 19.79 11.10
CA GLY A 168 30.54 18.40 10.90
C GLY A 168 30.61 18.05 9.41
N GLY A 169 31.48 17.10 9.06
CA GLY A 169 31.73 16.63 7.70
C GLY A 169 31.07 15.29 7.38
N TRP A 170 31.39 14.76 6.21
CA TRP A 170 31.01 13.39 5.81
C TRP A 170 32.03 12.38 6.34
N GLY A 171 31.58 11.25 6.90
CA GLY A 171 32.46 10.15 7.31
C GLY A 171 32.35 9.72 8.78
N GLY A 172 31.16 9.80 9.38
CA GLY A 172 30.89 9.32 10.73
C GLY A 172 31.63 10.05 11.86
N PHE A 173 31.97 9.30 12.91
CA PHE A 173 32.47 9.79 14.21
C PHE A 173 33.66 10.76 14.16
N ASN A 174 34.54 10.65 13.15
CA ASN A 174 35.73 11.52 13.07
C ASN A 174 35.41 12.93 12.56
N GLN A 175 34.20 13.15 12.06
CA GLN A 175 33.76 14.39 11.44
C GLN A 175 32.47 14.91 12.07
N SER A 176 31.92 14.24 13.09
CA SER A 176 30.71 14.68 13.80
C SER A 176 31.05 15.60 14.97
N LEU A 177 30.10 16.44 15.35
CA LEU A 177 30.23 17.39 16.45
C LEU A 177 29.48 16.90 17.69
N THR A 178 30.08 17.12 18.86
CA THR A 178 29.46 16.79 20.14
C THR A 178 28.28 17.71 20.43
N LEU A 179 27.09 17.14 20.62
CA LEU A 179 25.87 17.86 20.98
C LEU A 179 25.68 17.88 22.50
N ALA A 180 25.76 16.70 23.13
CA ALA A 180 25.50 16.53 24.56
C ALA A 180 26.20 15.28 25.08
N SER A 181 26.38 15.21 26.40
CA SER A 181 26.97 14.04 27.05
C SER A 181 26.06 13.55 28.15
N LEU A 182 25.77 12.25 28.17
CA LEU A 182 24.91 11.62 29.17
C LEU A 182 25.68 11.41 30.49
N SER A 183 24.95 11.18 31.59
CA SER A 183 25.57 10.86 32.87
C SER A 183 26.33 9.53 32.79
N PRO A 184 27.55 9.45 33.34
CA PRO A 184 28.33 8.22 33.33
C PRO A 184 27.70 7.13 34.20
N ASP A 185 27.99 5.88 33.86
CA ASP A 185 27.71 4.66 34.64
C ASP A 185 26.26 4.45 35.05
N LYS A 186 25.33 4.82 34.16
CA LYS A 186 23.89 4.58 34.35
C LYS A 186 23.32 3.76 33.21
N LEU A 187 22.64 2.66 33.56
CA LEU A 187 21.87 1.85 32.63
C LEU A 187 20.82 2.68 31.86
N SER A 188 20.26 3.72 32.48
CA SER A 188 19.33 4.63 31.80
C SER A 188 20.01 5.46 30.71
N SER A 189 21.28 5.83 30.88
CA SER A 189 22.09 6.51 29.86
C SER A 189 22.37 5.56 28.69
N GLU A 190 22.67 4.30 28.95
CA GLU A 190 22.86 3.26 27.92
C GLU A 190 21.59 3.09 27.09
N MET A 191 20.45 2.85 27.74
CA MET A 191 19.15 2.69 27.07
C MET A 191 18.75 3.93 26.27
N MET A 192 18.98 5.13 26.82
CA MET A 192 18.72 6.38 26.13
C MET A 192 19.63 6.55 24.92
N SER A 193 20.92 6.20 25.03
CA SER A 193 21.86 6.29 23.91
C SER A 193 21.45 5.38 22.75
N PHE A 194 21.05 4.15 23.05
CA PHE A 194 20.57 3.19 22.06
C PHE A 194 19.30 3.70 21.36
N ALA A 195 18.36 4.26 22.14
CA ALA A 195 17.12 4.83 21.62
C ALA A 195 17.36 6.07 20.75
N ILE A 196 18.31 6.93 21.12
CA ILE A 196 18.67 8.13 20.33
C ILE A 196 19.35 7.73 19.02
N SER A 197 20.32 6.83 19.09
CA SER A 197 21.10 6.38 17.93
C SER A 197 20.24 5.67 16.88
N ASN A 198 19.34 4.77 17.31
CA ASN A 198 18.56 3.92 16.40
C ASN A 198 17.09 4.34 16.24
N GLY A 199 16.57 5.21 17.11
CA GLY A 199 15.14 5.52 17.18
C GLY A 199 14.61 6.13 15.89
N ALA A 200 15.34 7.08 15.31
CA ALA A 200 14.97 7.71 14.03
C ALA A 200 14.93 6.69 12.88
N GLN A 201 15.93 5.81 12.81
CA GLN A 201 16.01 4.74 11.81
C GLN A 201 14.90 3.70 11.98
N PHE A 202 14.55 3.37 13.22
CA PHE A 202 13.46 2.45 13.54
C PHE A 202 12.10 3.03 13.11
N ILE A 203 11.81 4.28 13.47
CA ILE A 203 10.58 4.97 13.06
C ILE A 203 10.52 5.06 11.53
N TYR A 204 11.61 5.43 10.88
CA TYR A 204 11.70 5.46 9.42
C TYR A 204 11.38 4.09 8.79
N SER A 205 11.89 3.00 9.38
CA SER A 205 11.66 1.64 8.88
C SER A 205 10.18 1.25 8.95
N LEU A 206 9.47 1.64 10.02
CA LEU A 206 8.01 1.43 10.12
C LEU A 206 7.24 2.23 9.06
N LEU A 207 7.62 3.50 8.86
CA LEU A 207 7.02 4.36 7.83
C LEU A 207 7.27 3.82 6.42
N TYR A 208 8.46 3.28 6.18
CA TYR A 208 8.82 2.63 4.93
C TYR A 208 7.97 1.38 4.68
N LEU A 209 7.76 0.53 5.68
CA LEU A 209 6.88 -0.65 5.56
C LEU A 209 5.43 -0.27 5.23
N MET A 210 4.89 0.76 5.88
CA MET A 210 3.56 1.30 5.54
C MET A 210 3.51 1.87 4.13
N MET A 211 4.58 2.57 3.70
CA MET A 211 4.69 3.14 2.37
C MET A 211 4.67 2.05 1.29
N ILE A 212 5.52 1.02 1.40
CA ILE A 212 5.58 -0.04 0.39
C ILE A 212 4.24 -0.78 0.31
N TYR A 213 3.55 -0.96 1.43
CA TYR A 213 2.21 -1.54 1.47
C TYR A 213 1.22 -0.68 0.67
N ASN A 214 1.07 0.59 1.04
CA ASN A 214 0.10 1.49 0.41
C ASN A 214 0.41 1.73 -1.09
N ILE A 215 1.68 1.91 -1.47
CA ILE A 215 2.09 2.04 -2.88
C ILE A 215 1.80 0.76 -3.66
N THR A 216 1.97 -0.42 -3.06
CA THR A 216 1.62 -1.69 -3.69
C THR A 216 0.12 -1.74 -3.99
N LEU A 217 -0.73 -1.28 -3.07
CA LEU A 217 -2.17 -1.21 -3.30
C LEU A 217 -2.55 -0.23 -4.42
N CYS A 218 -1.97 0.98 -4.41
CA CYS A 218 -2.19 1.95 -5.48
C CYS A 218 -1.72 1.42 -6.85
N SER A 219 -0.56 0.75 -6.90
CA SER A 219 -0.03 0.14 -8.13
C SER A 219 -0.90 -1.01 -8.63
N GLN A 220 -1.37 -1.88 -7.74
CA GLN A 220 -2.31 -2.95 -8.09
C GLN A 220 -3.60 -2.33 -8.64
N GLU A 221 -4.19 -1.39 -7.93
CA GLU A 221 -5.41 -0.73 -8.36
C GLU A 221 -5.27 -0.10 -9.76
N LYS A 222 -4.21 0.67 -9.99
CA LYS A 222 -3.89 1.28 -11.28
C LYS A 222 -3.71 0.24 -12.38
N SER A 223 -3.01 -0.85 -12.09
CA SER A 223 -2.78 -1.92 -13.07
C SER A 223 -4.08 -2.62 -13.47
N TRP A 224 -5.00 -2.78 -12.54
CA TRP A 224 -6.29 -3.44 -12.75
C TRP A 224 -7.30 -2.51 -13.42
N GLY A 225 -7.43 -1.26 -12.97
CA GLY A 225 -8.31 -0.27 -13.61
C GLY A 225 -7.96 -0.06 -15.08
N ARG A 226 -6.68 -0.20 -15.43
CA ARG A 226 -6.22 -0.11 -16.81
C ARG A 226 -6.78 -1.21 -17.73
N LEU A 227 -7.18 -2.38 -17.20
CA LEU A 227 -7.85 -3.42 -17.98
C LEU A 227 -9.21 -2.98 -18.52
N GLU A 228 -9.82 -1.94 -17.97
CA GLU A 228 -11.09 -1.39 -18.48
C GLU A 228 -10.86 -0.51 -19.72
N HIS A 229 -9.73 0.19 -19.76
CA HIS A 229 -9.43 1.17 -20.81
C HIS A 229 -8.63 0.59 -21.98
N GLU A 230 -7.75 -0.37 -21.70
CA GLU A 230 -6.88 -0.94 -22.73
C GLU A 230 -6.75 -2.45 -22.56
N ARG A 231 -6.52 -3.13 -23.68
CA ARG A 231 -6.24 -4.56 -23.70
C ARG A 231 -4.83 -4.82 -23.17
N LYS A 232 -4.72 -5.68 -22.14
CA LYS A 232 -3.42 -6.02 -21.55
C LYS A 232 -3.27 -7.47 -21.18
N ARG A 233 -2.02 -7.94 -21.24
CA ARG A 233 -1.62 -9.25 -20.70
C ARG A 233 -1.73 -9.22 -19.18
N LEU A 234 -2.31 -10.26 -18.61
CA LEU A 234 -2.45 -10.38 -17.16
C LEU A 234 -1.09 -10.67 -16.53
N ARG A 235 -0.81 -10.04 -15.39
CA ARG A 235 0.38 -10.34 -14.59
C ARG A 235 0.15 -11.63 -13.81
N CYS A 236 1.05 -12.59 -13.97
CA CYS A 236 0.97 -13.89 -13.32
C CYS A 236 2.32 -14.24 -12.70
N THR A 237 2.30 -14.68 -11.44
CA THR A 237 3.46 -15.25 -10.75
C THR A 237 3.80 -16.66 -11.23
N ILE A 238 2.78 -17.50 -11.41
CA ILE A 238 2.95 -18.95 -11.57
C ILE A 238 2.91 -19.39 -13.04
N VAL A 239 2.04 -18.74 -13.83
CA VAL A 239 1.76 -19.19 -15.21
C VAL A 239 2.71 -18.52 -16.18
N ARG A 240 3.42 -19.35 -16.96
CA ARG A 240 4.29 -18.92 -18.05
C ARG A 240 3.59 -19.11 -19.39
N GLY A 241 3.66 -18.11 -20.27
CA GLY A 241 3.14 -18.17 -21.63
C GLY A 241 3.13 -16.78 -22.29
N GLU A 242 3.02 -16.73 -23.61
CA GLU A 242 3.02 -15.47 -24.39
C GLU A 242 1.85 -14.54 -24.02
N SER A 243 0.77 -15.12 -23.50
CA SER A 243 -0.44 -14.42 -23.07
C SER A 243 -0.34 -13.78 -21.68
N PHE A 244 0.71 -14.08 -20.91
CA PHE A 244 0.88 -13.63 -19.52
C PHE A 244 2.18 -12.83 -19.34
N SER A 245 2.11 -11.75 -18.57
CA SER A 245 3.29 -11.02 -18.11
C SER A 245 3.83 -11.71 -16.86
N GLN A 246 5.05 -12.26 -16.95
CA GLN A 246 5.71 -13.00 -15.85
C GLN A 246 6.28 -12.06 -14.78
N ASP A 247 5.40 -11.24 -14.20
CA ASP A 247 5.73 -10.38 -13.06
C ASP A 247 5.02 -10.90 -11.81
N TYR A 248 5.69 -10.81 -10.66
CA TYR A 248 5.07 -11.18 -9.39
C TYR A 248 3.86 -10.29 -9.12
N LEU A 249 2.64 -10.84 -9.26
CA LEU A 249 1.37 -10.10 -9.20
C LEU A 249 1.17 -9.34 -7.88
N LEU A 250 1.66 -9.90 -6.77
CA LEU A 250 1.58 -9.32 -5.43
C LEU A 250 2.75 -8.39 -5.09
N GLN A 251 3.83 -8.39 -5.89
CA GLN A 251 4.97 -7.52 -5.65
C GLN A 251 4.85 -6.24 -6.46
N LEU A 252 5.42 -5.18 -5.91
CA LEU A 252 5.55 -3.91 -6.61
C LEU A 252 6.36 -4.12 -7.90
N PRO A 253 5.97 -3.52 -9.04
CA PRO A 253 6.74 -3.64 -10.27
C PRO A 253 8.20 -3.26 -10.05
N LYS A 254 9.15 -4.04 -10.59
CA LYS A 254 10.60 -3.81 -10.41
C LYS A 254 11.03 -2.37 -10.71
N LYS A 255 10.41 -1.73 -11.70
CA LYS A 255 10.64 -0.33 -12.08
C LYS A 255 10.31 0.69 -10.99
N ILE A 256 9.46 0.34 -10.03
CA ILE A 256 9.07 1.17 -8.89
C ILE A 256 9.79 0.67 -7.63
N LEU A 257 9.90 -0.66 -7.46
CA LEU A 257 10.53 -1.28 -6.29
C LEU A 257 12.01 -0.90 -6.15
N PHE A 258 12.81 -1.02 -7.23
CA PHE A 258 14.25 -0.76 -7.14
C PHE A 258 14.56 0.70 -6.76
N PRO A 259 13.96 1.73 -7.38
CA PRO A 259 14.14 3.11 -6.94
C PRO A 259 13.73 3.34 -5.48
N ILE A 260 12.62 2.75 -5.03
CA ILE A 260 12.15 2.88 -3.65
C ILE A 260 13.12 2.22 -2.65
N MET A 261 13.69 1.06 -2.99
CA MET A 261 14.69 0.41 -2.15
C MET A 261 15.99 1.21 -2.10
N ALA A 262 16.46 1.73 -3.24
CA ALA A 262 17.66 2.57 -3.28
C ALA A 262 17.46 3.83 -2.43
N TYR A 263 16.30 4.49 -2.56
CA TYR A 263 15.90 5.60 -1.71
C TYR A 263 15.88 5.21 -0.23
N SER A 264 15.36 4.03 0.10
CA SER A 264 15.29 3.52 1.48
C SER A 264 16.67 3.36 2.10
N VAL A 265 17.59 2.73 1.38
CA VAL A 265 18.98 2.56 1.81
C VAL A 265 19.65 3.91 2.04
N LEU A 266 19.47 4.86 1.12
CA LEU A 266 20.03 6.21 1.25
C LEU A 266 19.45 6.94 2.46
N ALA A 267 18.13 6.97 2.62
CA ALA A 267 17.49 7.65 3.75
C ALA A 267 17.88 7.02 5.09
N HIS A 268 17.94 5.68 5.15
CA HIS A 268 18.34 4.95 6.35
C HIS A 268 19.81 5.25 6.72
N TRP A 269 20.70 5.32 5.73
CA TRP A 269 22.09 5.68 5.92
C TRP A 269 22.24 7.15 6.37
N MET A 270 21.56 8.10 5.71
CA MET A 270 21.63 9.52 6.09
C MET A 270 21.11 9.77 7.51
N LEU A 271 20.03 9.09 7.91
CA LEU A 271 19.51 9.18 9.29
C LEU A 271 20.51 8.61 10.31
N GLY A 272 21.21 7.53 9.94
CA GLY A 272 22.26 6.95 10.78
C GLY A 272 23.47 7.85 10.95
N GLU A 273 23.83 8.64 9.93
CA GLU A 273 24.94 9.60 10.01
C GLU A 273 24.54 10.93 10.67
N ALA A 274 23.24 11.28 10.66
CA ALA A 274 22.76 12.56 11.19
C ALA A 274 22.88 12.66 12.71
N LEU A 275 22.63 11.55 13.42
CA LEU A 275 22.62 11.50 14.88
C LEU A 275 23.19 10.17 15.35
N GLN A 276 24.30 10.21 16.08
CA GLN A 276 25.02 9.03 16.53
C GLN A 276 25.42 9.18 18.00
N THR A 277 25.53 8.07 18.71
CA THR A 277 26.07 8.06 20.08
C THR A 277 27.40 7.34 20.11
N GLN A 278 28.41 7.98 20.67
CA GLN A 278 29.74 7.43 20.88
C GLN A 278 29.92 7.08 22.35
N GLU A 279 30.47 5.90 22.63
CA GLU A 279 30.91 5.52 23.96
C GLU A 279 32.35 5.98 24.20
N ALA A 280 32.58 6.65 25.31
CA ALA A 280 33.90 7.02 25.81
C ALA A 280 34.14 6.27 27.12
N ILE A 281 35.15 5.39 27.10
CA ILE A 281 35.56 4.58 28.25
C ILE A 281 36.87 5.16 28.79
N TRP A 282 36.94 5.38 30.10
CA TRP A 282 38.19 5.73 30.77
C TRP A 282 38.37 4.92 32.04
N LEU A 283 39.63 4.75 32.42
CA LEU A 283 40.05 4.05 33.62
C LEU A 283 40.42 5.09 34.68
N GLU A 284 39.78 5.03 35.85
CA GLU A 284 40.24 5.79 37.01
C GLU A 284 41.30 4.98 37.76
N HIS A 285 42.49 5.54 37.93
CA HIS A 285 43.60 4.88 38.61
C HIS A 285 43.66 5.35 40.06
N THR A 286 43.13 4.52 40.97
CA THR A 286 43.31 4.69 42.41
C THR A 286 44.17 3.54 42.92
N GLU A 287 45.06 3.79 43.87
CA GLU A 287 46.19 2.93 44.27
C GLU A 287 45.85 1.44 44.55
N ASP A 288 44.58 1.09 44.82
CA ASP A 288 44.12 -0.29 45.08
C ASP A 288 42.94 -0.79 44.22
N CYS A 289 42.44 -0.01 43.24
CA CYS A 289 41.27 -0.42 42.44
C CYS A 289 41.28 0.15 41.01
N HIS A 290 40.96 -0.69 40.03
CA HIS A 290 40.75 -0.30 38.63
C HIS A 290 39.25 -0.25 38.38
N ILE A 291 38.66 0.95 38.34
CA ILE A 291 37.25 1.15 38.01
C ILE A 291 37.16 1.66 36.57
N GLU A 292 36.48 0.90 35.71
CA GLU A 292 36.14 1.29 34.36
C GLU A 292 34.88 2.16 34.39
N HIS A 293 34.97 3.37 33.85
CA HIS A 293 33.85 4.28 33.68
C HIS A 293 33.46 4.39 32.22
N SER A 294 32.15 4.38 31.93
CA SER A 294 31.61 4.55 30.58
C SER A 294 30.68 5.76 30.52
N LYS A 295 30.85 6.57 29.46
CA LYS A 295 30.01 7.73 29.16
C LYS A 295 29.63 7.76 27.70
N TYR A 296 28.35 8.05 27.45
CA TYR A 296 27.81 8.21 26.10
C TYR A 296 27.78 9.68 25.69
N ILE A 297 28.39 9.98 24.55
CA ILE A 297 28.45 11.30 23.93
C ILE A 297 27.55 11.27 22.69
N ILE A 298 26.56 12.14 22.66
CA ILE A 298 25.68 12.31 21.51
C ILE A 298 26.38 13.24 20.53
N THR A 299 26.56 12.77 19.31
CA THR A 299 27.18 13.52 18.22
C THR A 299 26.19 13.71 17.08
N TYR A 300 26.35 14.78 16.32
CA TYR A 300 25.53 15.08 15.15
C TYR A 300 26.38 15.55 13.97
N ALA A 301 25.84 15.40 12.77
CA ALA A 301 26.42 15.95 11.56
C ALA A 301 25.34 16.69 10.75
N ALA A 302 25.61 17.95 10.39
CA ALA A 302 24.62 18.81 9.76
C ALA A 302 24.30 18.38 8.31
N TYR A 303 25.31 17.99 7.52
CA TYR A 303 25.05 17.58 6.12
C TYR A 303 24.15 16.35 6.00
N PRO A 304 24.41 15.25 6.75
CA PRO A 304 23.50 14.11 6.74
C PRO A 304 22.11 14.45 7.28
N LEU A 305 22.00 15.33 8.28
CA LEU A 305 20.71 15.82 8.79
C LEU A 305 19.92 16.58 7.72
N TRP A 306 20.55 17.49 6.99
CA TRP A 306 19.92 18.23 5.90
C TRP A 306 19.54 17.32 4.73
N ALA A 307 20.42 16.38 4.37
CA ALA A 307 20.14 15.38 3.34
C ALA A 307 18.96 14.48 3.74
N ALA A 308 18.94 13.98 4.98
CA ALA A 308 17.82 13.20 5.52
C ALA A 308 16.51 14.00 5.50
N THR A 309 16.56 15.28 5.88
CA THR A 309 15.39 16.17 5.87
C THR A 309 14.85 16.36 4.46
N PHE A 310 15.72 16.62 3.47
CA PHE A 310 15.33 16.70 2.07
C PHE A 310 14.68 15.40 1.58
N LEU A 311 15.28 14.25 1.90
CA LEU A 311 14.73 12.94 1.51
C LEU A 311 13.34 12.73 2.13
N ILE A 312 13.17 12.95 3.44
CA ILE A 312 11.87 12.79 4.11
C ILE A 312 10.81 13.74 3.53
N LEU A 313 11.15 15.00 3.24
CA LEU A 313 10.23 15.93 2.56
C LEU A 313 9.84 15.44 1.15
N LEU A 314 10.80 14.92 0.39
CA LEU A 314 10.55 14.32 -0.92
C LEU A 314 9.60 13.12 -0.81
N MET A 315 9.83 12.22 0.15
CA MET A 315 8.96 11.07 0.41
C MET A 315 7.55 11.51 0.81
N THR A 316 7.42 12.52 1.68
CA THR A 316 6.12 13.08 2.07
C THR A 316 5.38 13.64 0.85
N GLY A 317 6.05 14.42 0.00
CA GLY A 317 5.46 14.96 -1.23
C GLY A 317 5.05 13.88 -2.23
N VAL A 318 5.90 12.87 -2.44
CA VAL A 318 5.59 11.75 -3.34
C VAL A 318 4.44 10.89 -2.80
N CYS A 319 4.41 10.61 -1.51
CA CYS A 319 3.29 9.91 -0.88
C CYS A 319 2.00 10.72 -1.05
N TRP A 320 2.06 12.03 -0.80
CA TRP A 320 0.94 12.96 -1.03
C TRP A 320 0.37 12.88 -2.44
N TRP A 321 1.24 12.97 -3.43
CA TRP A 321 0.86 12.83 -4.82
C TRP A 321 0.32 11.42 -5.15
N ALA A 322 0.94 10.36 -4.62
CA ALA A 322 0.53 8.99 -4.90
C ALA A 322 -0.82 8.64 -4.26
N TYR A 323 -1.12 9.14 -3.06
CA TYR A 323 -2.36 8.81 -2.33
C TYR A 323 -3.53 9.73 -2.72
N THR A 324 -3.24 10.87 -3.36
CA THR A 324 -4.26 11.71 -4.02
C THR A 324 -4.70 11.15 -5.38
N TYR A 325 -4.12 10.02 -5.82
CA TYR A 325 -4.53 9.33 -7.04
C TYR A 325 -6.03 9.03 -7.05
N LYS A 326 -6.73 9.62 -8.02
CA LYS A 326 -8.17 9.42 -8.19
C LYS A 326 -8.42 8.03 -8.76
N ARG A 327 -9.13 7.23 -7.98
CA ARG A 327 -9.53 5.87 -8.34
C ARG A 327 -10.52 5.87 -9.51
N GLU A 328 -10.13 5.21 -10.60
CA GLU A 328 -10.90 5.08 -11.83
C GLU A 328 -11.13 3.59 -12.16
N GLY A 329 -12.35 3.26 -12.54
CA GLY A 329 -12.76 1.92 -13.00
C GLY A 329 -13.71 1.16 -12.08
N PHE A 330 -14.54 0.33 -12.71
CA PHE A 330 -15.58 -0.51 -12.09
C PHE A 330 -15.17 -2.00 -11.99
N ILE A 331 -13.95 -2.33 -12.41
CA ILE A 331 -13.44 -3.70 -12.34
C ILE A 331 -13.45 -4.22 -10.88
N PRO A 332 -14.05 -5.40 -10.63
CA PRO A 332 -14.00 -6.04 -9.33
C PRO A 332 -12.56 -6.45 -9.02
N GLN A 333 -12.19 -6.27 -7.76
CA GLN A 333 -10.82 -6.36 -7.31
C GLN A 333 -10.78 -7.23 -6.04
N MET A 334 -9.98 -8.28 -6.07
CA MET A 334 -9.62 -9.11 -4.91
C MET A 334 -8.09 -9.09 -4.87
N PHE A 335 -7.52 -8.77 -3.71
CA PHE A 335 -6.09 -8.56 -3.47
C PHE A 335 -5.22 -9.58 -4.20
N GLY A 336 -4.56 -9.14 -5.26
CA GLY A 336 -3.55 -9.92 -5.99
C GLY A 336 -3.98 -11.31 -6.48
N SER A 337 -5.27 -11.62 -6.59
CA SER A 337 -5.73 -12.96 -6.96
C SER A 337 -6.34 -12.97 -8.37
N ILE A 338 -5.59 -13.54 -9.32
CA ILE A 338 -6.12 -13.81 -10.67
C ILE A 338 -7.30 -14.80 -10.64
N ARG A 339 -7.48 -15.55 -9.54
CA ARG A 339 -8.59 -16.50 -9.38
C ARG A 339 -9.94 -15.79 -9.51
N THR A 340 -10.01 -14.54 -9.09
CA THR A 340 -11.20 -13.69 -9.18
C THR A 340 -11.53 -13.30 -10.61
N LEU A 341 -10.50 -12.98 -11.41
CA LEU A 341 -10.66 -12.69 -12.85
C LEU A 341 -11.09 -13.93 -13.63
N CYS A 342 -10.47 -15.08 -13.32
CA CYS A 342 -10.81 -16.38 -13.92
C CYS A 342 -12.21 -16.89 -13.52
N ALA A 343 -12.79 -16.36 -12.45
CA ALA A 343 -14.19 -16.59 -12.10
C ALA A 343 -15.10 -15.61 -12.85
N ALA A 344 -14.72 -14.33 -12.89
CA ALA A 344 -15.46 -13.29 -13.60
C ALA A 344 -15.46 -13.40 -15.14
N THR A 345 -14.74 -14.37 -15.73
CA THR A 345 -14.79 -14.66 -17.18
C THR A 345 -16.00 -15.52 -17.52
N SER A 346 -17.01 -14.99 -18.20
CA SER A 346 -18.14 -15.78 -18.69
C SER A 346 -17.87 -16.59 -19.95
N SER A 347 -16.95 -16.12 -20.80
CA SER A 347 -16.79 -16.66 -22.16
C SER A 347 -15.38 -16.38 -22.69
N LEU A 348 -14.36 -16.81 -21.95
CA LEU A 348 -12.97 -16.74 -22.42
C LEU A 348 -12.51 -18.14 -22.82
N ASP A 349 -12.30 -18.38 -24.12
CA ASP A 349 -11.84 -19.66 -24.67
C ASP A 349 -10.34 -19.92 -24.42
N ASP A 350 -9.52 -18.88 -24.55
CA ASP A 350 -8.12 -18.83 -24.09
C ASP A 350 -7.68 -17.38 -23.85
N PHE A 351 -6.54 -17.18 -23.21
CA PHE A 351 -5.91 -15.87 -23.09
C PHE A 351 -5.11 -15.60 -24.36
N PRO A 352 -5.47 -14.60 -25.19
CA PRO A 352 -4.72 -14.30 -26.41
C PRO A 352 -3.40 -13.60 -26.08
N ALA A 353 -2.39 -13.76 -26.95
CA ALA A 353 -1.13 -13.04 -26.85
C ALA A 353 -1.30 -11.50 -26.95
N ALA A 354 -2.41 -11.04 -27.55
CA ALA A 354 -2.78 -9.63 -27.59
C ALA A 354 -3.28 -9.08 -26.24
N GLY A 355 -3.58 -9.95 -25.25
CA GLY A 355 -4.10 -9.58 -23.94
C GLY A 355 -5.63 -9.56 -23.87
N VAL A 356 -6.17 -9.25 -22.69
CA VAL A 356 -7.61 -9.21 -22.40
C VAL A 356 -8.05 -7.82 -21.95
N GLN A 357 -9.32 -7.51 -22.13
CA GLN A 357 -9.94 -6.26 -21.68
C GLN A 357 -11.17 -6.59 -20.82
N TRP A 358 -11.39 -5.83 -19.74
CA TRP A 358 -12.57 -5.89 -18.91
C TRP A 358 -13.63 -4.90 -19.42
N GLY A 359 -14.87 -5.34 -19.51
CA GLY A 359 -15.96 -4.45 -19.88
C GLY A 359 -17.30 -5.16 -19.96
N ASP A 360 -18.26 -4.45 -20.54
CA ASP A 360 -19.59 -4.97 -20.85
C ASP A 360 -19.51 -5.85 -22.11
N LEU A 361 -20.04 -7.06 -22.00
CA LEU A 361 -20.10 -8.07 -23.06
C LEU A 361 -21.51 -8.14 -23.68
N GLY A 362 -22.40 -7.21 -23.32
CA GLY A 362 -23.73 -7.05 -23.89
C GLY A 362 -24.86 -7.63 -23.03
N MET A 363 -26.07 -7.55 -23.60
CA MET A 363 -27.30 -7.97 -22.95
C MET A 363 -27.51 -9.49 -23.07
N ASN A 364 -27.83 -10.14 -21.96
CA ASN A 364 -28.23 -11.56 -21.95
C ASN A 364 -29.75 -11.69 -21.71
N LYS A 365 -30.25 -12.90 -21.42
CA LYS A 365 -31.69 -13.18 -21.25
C LYS A 365 -32.43 -12.27 -20.26
N GLN A 366 -31.75 -11.82 -19.21
CA GLN A 366 -32.38 -11.04 -18.13
C GLN A 366 -31.51 -9.89 -17.60
N PHE A 367 -30.18 -10.02 -17.65
CA PHE A 367 -29.23 -9.01 -17.15
C PHE A 367 -28.08 -8.83 -18.13
N ARG A 368 -27.38 -7.69 -18.04
CA ARG A 368 -26.13 -7.44 -18.77
C ARG A 368 -25.01 -8.34 -18.25
N HIS A 369 -23.99 -8.55 -19.07
CA HIS A 369 -22.85 -9.36 -18.71
C HIS A 369 -21.56 -8.54 -18.68
N ALA A 370 -20.78 -8.63 -17.60
CA ALA A 370 -19.48 -7.99 -17.49
C ALA A 370 -18.42 -9.06 -17.27
N GLY A 371 -17.34 -8.98 -18.04
CA GLY A 371 -16.30 -10.00 -18.03
C GLY A 371 -15.01 -9.55 -18.69
N LEU A 372 -13.98 -10.39 -18.58
CA LEU A 372 -12.81 -10.27 -19.44
C LEU A 372 -13.13 -10.88 -20.81
N SER A 373 -12.78 -10.17 -21.87
CA SER A 373 -12.88 -10.66 -23.24
C SER A 373 -11.55 -10.47 -24.00
N ALA A 374 -11.32 -11.39 -24.93
CA ALA A 374 -10.30 -11.28 -25.97
C ALA A 374 -10.74 -10.34 -27.11
N GLU A 375 -12.04 -10.08 -27.22
CA GLU A 375 -12.67 -9.19 -28.19
C GLU A 375 -12.85 -7.78 -27.60
N ASN A 376 -13.45 -6.87 -28.36
CA ASN A 376 -13.69 -5.51 -27.89
C ASN A 376 -14.84 -5.53 -26.88
N ALA A 377 -14.55 -5.17 -25.64
CA ALA A 377 -15.55 -5.01 -24.60
C ALA A 377 -16.06 -3.56 -24.56
N GLU A 378 -17.36 -3.38 -24.37
CA GLU A 378 -17.96 -2.06 -24.20
C GLU A 378 -17.69 -1.50 -22.80
N LYS A 379 -17.91 -0.19 -22.61
CA LYS A 379 -17.73 0.43 -21.29
C LYS A 379 -18.84 -0.03 -20.34
N ILE A 380 -18.49 -0.26 -19.08
CA ILE A 380 -19.45 -0.57 -18.02
C ILE A 380 -20.41 0.61 -17.84
N VAL A 381 -21.71 0.33 -17.84
CA VAL A 381 -22.76 1.31 -17.59
C VAL A 381 -22.96 1.43 -16.08
N PRO A 382 -22.79 2.62 -15.48
CA PRO A 382 -22.98 2.81 -14.05
C PRO A 382 -24.42 2.50 -13.61
N ASN A 383 -24.57 1.92 -12.42
CA ASN A 383 -25.87 1.57 -11.81
C ASN A 383 -26.69 0.48 -12.55
N GLU A 384 -26.10 -0.17 -13.55
CA GLU A 384 -26.71 -1.33 -14.20
C GLU A 384 -26.44 -2.64 -13.44
N LEU A 385 -27.35 -3.59 -13.61
CA LEU A 385 -27.28 -4.93 -13.02
C LEU A 385 -26.54 -5.88 -13.95
N TYR A 386 -25.42 -6.40 -13.49
CA TYR A 386 -24.63 -7.41 -14.19
C TYR A 386 -24.80 -8.77 -13.53
N ALA A 387 -25.37 -9.75 -14.23
CA ALA A 387 -25.54 -11.11 -13.72
C ALA A 387 -25.19 -12.18 -14.77
N GLY A 388 -24.58 -13.28 -14.32
CA GLY A 388 -24.31 -14.43 -15.16
C GLY A 388 -25.53 -15.34 -15.31
N ILE A 389 -25.88 -15.67 -16.56
CA ILE A 389 -26.12 -17.03 -17.11
C ILE A 389 -26.53 -16.84 -18.58
N GLY A 390 -25.71 -17.31 -19.52
CA GLY A 390 -26.08 -17.49 -20.92
C GLY A 390 -26.27 -18.97 -21.22
N SER A 391 -27.42 -19.34 -21.78
CA SER A 391 -27.54 -20.61 -22.51
C SER A 391 -27.44 -20.27 -23.99
N HIS A 392 -26.44 -20.86 -24.66
CA HIS A 392 -26.49 -21.01 -26.11
C HIS A 392 -27.83 -21.65 -26.47
N THR A 393 -28.64 -20.94 -27.25
CA THR A 393 -29.63 -21.59 -28.12
C THR A 393 -28.85 -22.52 -29.04
N ARG A 394 -28.79 -23.82 -28.71
CA ARG A 394 -28.48 -24.85 -29.71
C ARG A 394 -29.51 -24.67 -30.81
N SER A 395 -29.10 -24.13 -31.95
CA SER A 395 -29.86 -24.29 -33.19
C SER A 395 -30.04 -25.78 -33.40
N ARG A 396 -31.24 -26.28 -33.16
CA ARG A 396 -31.68 -27.58 -33.67
C ARG A 396 -31.67 -27.45 -35.20
N THR A 397 -30.55 -27.77 -35.83
CA THR A 397 -30.57 -28.27 -37.20
C THR A 397 -31.35 -29.58 -37.16
N LYS A 398 -32.65 -29.47 -37.47
CA LYS A 398 -33.43 -30.60 -37.94
C LYS A 398 -32.82 -30.97 -39.30
N ASN A 399 -31.94 -31.96 -39.32
CA ASN A 399 -31.72 -32.72 -40.55
C ASN A 399 -32.98 -33.55 -40.78
N ARG A 400 -33.64 -33.23 -41.89
CA ARG A 400 -34.66 -34.05 -42.53
C ARG A 400 -34.01 -34.69 -43.74
#